data_AF-A0AAD3SKQ6-F1
#
_entry.id   AF-A0AAD3SKQ6-F1
#
_cell.length_a   1.000
_cell.length_b   1.000
_cell.length_c   1.000
_cell.angle_alpha   90.00
_cell.angle_beta   90.00
_cell.angle_gamma   90.00
#
_symmetry.space_group_name_H-M   'P 1'
#
loop_
_entity.id
_entity.type
_entity.pdbx_description
1 polymer ?
#
loop_
_entity_poly.entity_id
_entity_poly.type
_entity_poly.pdbx_seq_one_letter_code
_entity_poly.pdbx_strand_id
1 'polypeptide(L)'
;MGLSNLRSEASKKTDLKFEKKLQFYAKVRETVAALNVKKAIGKVKGVKRRRKKLKAYDLSTLSEFLPELKDPRPHLPPPAKFELSCKSRQELVLKEGKQLMAVLNHPAFQSDPLGAIHQHLQCTQPAIEKKPLKNRIQEGKKKKRKKSKSSAPRPMDA
;
A
#
# COMPACT_ATOMS: atom_id res chain seq x y z
N MET A 1 -20.40 90.50 6.69
CA MET A 1 -19.43 89.42 6.97
C MET A 1 -20.17 88.08 6.90
N GLY A 2 -19.75 87.09 6.08
CA GLY A 2 -20.39 85.76 6.20
C GLY A 2 -20.34 84.73 5.05
N LEU A 3 -19.49 84.82 4.02
CA LEU A 3 -19.51 83.84 2.90
C LEU A 3 -18.32 82.86 2.84
N SER A 4 -17.35 82.94 3.76
CA SER A 4 -16.16 82.08 3.74
C SER A 4 -16.36 80.68 4.32
N ASN A 5 -17.41 80.45 5.11
CA ASN A 5 -17.54 79.23 5.92
C ASN A 5 -18.08 78.00 5.16
N LEU A 6 -18.76 78.18 4.02
CA LEU A 6 -19.38 77.08 3.28
C LEU A 6 -18.37 76.25 2.47
N ARG A 7 -17.32 76.89 1.93
CA ARG A 7 -16.27 76.23 1.14
C ARG A 7 -15.36 75.36 2.02
N SER A 8 -15.10 75.78 3.25
CA SER A 8 -14.26 75.06 4.22
C SER A 8 -14.94 73.81 4.79
N GLU A 9 -16.27 73.82 4.94
CA GLU A 9 -17.02 72.64 5.41
C GLU A 9 -17.11 71.54 4.33
N ALA A 10 -17.13 71.92 3.05
CA ALA A 10 -17.08 70.96 1.94
C ALA A 10 -15.72 70.27 1.84
N SER A 11 -14.60 70.99 2.03
CA SER A 11 -13.25 70.42 2.00
C SER A 11 -12.99 69.50 3.21
N LYS A 12 -13.45 69.85 4.40
CA LYS A 12 -13.39 68.97 5.59
C LYS A 12 -14.13 67.65 5.35
N LYS A 13 -15.29 67.68 4.70
CA LYS A 13 -16.06 66.47 4.35
C LYS A 13 -15.33 65.61 3.32
N THR A 14 -14.59 66.19 2.37
CA THR A 14 -13.79 65.42 1.41
C THR A 14 -12.54 64.83 2.06
N ASP A 15 -11.90 65.56 2.97
CA ASP A 15 -10.75 65.06 3.74
C ASP A 15 -11.15 63.91 4.66
N LEU A 16 -12.31 63.99 5.32
CA LEU A 16 -12.88 62.89 6.10
C LEU A 16 -13.16 61.63 5.24
N LYS A 17 -13.56 61.80 3.98
CA LYS A 17 -13.75 60.68 3.05
C LYS A 17 -12.42 60.05 2.64
N PHE A 18 -11.39 60.86 2.45
CA PHE A 18 -10.03 60.39 2.13
C PHE A 18 -9.43 59.62 3.30
N GLU A 19 -9.53 60.17 4.51
CA GLU A 19 -9.07 59.54 5.76
C GLU A 19 -9.74 58.17 5.99
N LYS A 20 -11.07 58.10 5.80
CA LYS A 20 -11.80 56.81 5.87
C LYS A 20 -11.32 55.80 4.85
N LYS A 21 -10.95 56.22 3.64
CA LYS A 21 -10.38 55.33 2.62
C LYS A 21 -9.00 54.82 3.04
N LEU A 22 -8.13 55.67 3.58
CA LEU A 22 -6.82 55.25 4.09
C LEU A 22 -6.95 54.23 5.22
N GLN A 23 -7.84 54.48 6.18
CA GLN A 23 -8.11 53.55 7.28
C GLN A 23 -8.64 52.20 6.77
N PHE A 24 -9.49 52.21 5.74
CA PHE A 24 -9.96 50.99 5.10
C PHE A 24 -8.80 50.21 4.46
N TYR A 25 -7.95 50.87 3.66
CA TYR A 25 -6.80 50.20 3.04
C TYR A 25 -5.80 49.68 4.07
N ALA A 26 -5.58 50.41 5.17
CA ALA A 26 -4.74 49.95 6.27
C ALA A 26 -5.29 48.66 6.90
N LYS A 27 -6.59 48.62 7.23
CA LYS A 27 -7.25 47.42 7.76
C LYS A 27 -7.21 46.23 6.80
N VAL A 28 -7.43 46.46 5.51
CA VAL A 28 -7.33 45.40 4.50
C VAL A 28 -5.91 44.84 4.42
N ARG A 29 -4.89 45.70 4.43
CA ARG A 29 -3.48 45.26 4.43
C ARG A 29 -3.12 44.48 5.69
N GLU A 30 -3.55 44.95 6.86
CA GLU A 30 -3.30 44.29 8.14
C GLU A 30 -3.96 42.90 8.21
N THR A 31 -5.22 42.80 7.80
CA THR A 31 -5.94 41.52 7.78
C THR A 31 -5.33 40.52 6.80
N VAL A 32 -4.92 40.96 5.61
CA VAL A 32 -4.20 40.11 4.63
C VAL A 32 -2.87 39.63 5.20
N ALA A 33 -2.10 40.51 5.86
CA ALA A 33 -0.85 40.15 6.52
C ALA A 33 -1.09 39.10 7.63
N ALA A 34 -2.07 39.32 8.50
CA ALA A 34 -2.42 38.40 9.58
C ALA A 34 -2.86 37.01 9.06
N LEU A 35 -3.63 36.97 7.96
CA LEU A 35 -4.04 35.71 7.33
C LEU A 35 -2.84 34.96 6.71
N ASN A 36 -1.90 35.67 6.11
CA ASN A 36 -0.69 35.07 5.54
C ASN A 36 0.24 34.49 6.62
N VAL A 37 0.39 35.18 7.76
CA VAL A 37 1.15 34.67 8.92
C VAL A 37 0.52 33.37 9.44
N LYS A 38 -0.81 33.30 9.59
CA LYS A 38 -1.52 32.08 10.01
C LYS A 38 -1.31 30.92 9.03
N LYS A 39 -1.36 31.19 7.72
CA LYS A 39 -1.10 30.19 6.66
C LYS A 39 0.33 29.63 6.71
N ALA A 40 1.32 30.48 6.96
CA ALA A 40 2.72 30.06 7.05
C ALA A 40 2.97 29.15 8.25
N ILE A 41 2.46 29.52 9.44
CA ILE A 41 2.64 28.75 10.68
C ILE A 41 1.96 27.37 10.60
N GLY A 42 0.76 27.30 10.01
CA GLY A 42 0.03 26.04 9.83
C GLY A 42 0.75 25.02 8.93
N LYS A 43 1.41 25.49 7.85
CA LYS A 43 2.15 24.64 6.91
C LYS A 43 3.38 23.98 7.57
N VAL A 44 4.13 24.72 8.38
CA VAL A 44 5.36 24.21 9.03
C VAL A 44 5.06 23.10 10.04
N LYS A 45 4.01 23.27 10.87
CA LYS A 45 3.60 22.25 11.86
C LYS A 45 3.14 20.94 11.20
N GLY A 46 2.41 21.02 10.09
CA GLY A 46 1.94 19.85 9.34
C GLY A 46 3.06 19.03 8.70
N VAL A 47 4.05 19.70 8.10
CA VAL A 47 5.19 19.04 7.44
C VAL A 47 6.09 18.33 8.46
N LYS A 48 6.36 18.95 9.62
CA LYS A 48 7.19 18.34 10.68
C LYS A 48 6.54 17.07 11.26
N ARG A 49 5.21 17.06 11.43
CA ARG A 49 4.47 15.87 11.90
C ARG A 49 4.49 14.73 10.88
N ARG A 50 4.34 15.04 9.59
CA ARG A 50 4.43 14.03 8.51
C ARG A 50 5.84 13.41 8.43
N ARG A 51 6.89 14.23 8.52
CA ARG A 51 8.30 13.76 8.51
C ARG A 51 8.62 12.79 9.65
N LYS A 52 8.15 13.06 10.88
CA LYS A 52 8.35 12.14 12.01
C LYS A 52 7.69 10.77 11.80
N LYS A 53 6.51 10.74 11.20
CA LYS A 53 5.83 9.48 10.88
C LYS A 53 6.55 8.69 9.79
N LEU A 54 7.04 9.35 8.74
CA LEU A 54 7.77 8.67 7.66
C LEU A 54 9.04 7.97 8.16
N LYS A 55 9.77 8.56 9.10
CA LYS A 55 10.96 7.93 9.69
C LYS A 55 10.66 6.69 10.54
N ALA A 56 9.48 6.60 11.15
CA ALA A 56 9.09 5.43 11.95
C ALA A 56 8.78 4.19 11.10
N TYR A 57 8.57 4.38 9.79
CA TYR A 57 8.34 3.29 8.83
C TYR A 57 9.57 3.02 7.95
N ASP A 58 10.73 3.58 8.30
CA ASP A 58 11.97 3.29 7.58
C ASP A 58 12.50 1.92 8.04
N LEU A 59 12.24 0.90 7.21
CA LEU A 59 12.61 -0.49 7.46
C LEU A 59 13.98 -0.85 6.86
N SER A 60 14.76 0.13 6.42
CA SER A 60 16.10 -0.10 5.83
C SER A 60 17.02 -0.88 6.76
N THR A 61 16.91 -0.68 8.09
CA THR A 61 17.67 -1.42 9.10
C THR A 61 17.35 -2.91 9.17
N LEU A 62 16.17 -3.35 8.70
CA LEU A 62 15.84 -4.79 8.66
C LEU A 62 16.72 -5.56 7.66
N SER A 63 17.29 -4.88 6.66
CA SER A 63 18.17 -5.51 5.67
C SER A 63 19.47 -6.03 6.29
N GLU A 64 19.93 -5.44 7.40
CA GLU A 64 21.13 -5.84 8.12
C GLU A 64 20.93 -7.16 8.91
N PHE A 65 19.68 -7.47 9.27
CA PHE A 65 19.34 -8.67 10.05
C PHE A 65 18.94 -9.87 9.19
N LEU A 66 18.72 -9.65 7.90
CA LEU A 66 18.44 -10.73 6.96
C LEU A 66 19.77 -11.27 6.42
N PRO A 67 19.91 -12.61 6.25
CA PRO A 67 21.05 -13.14 5.51
C PRO A 67 21.13 -12.42 4.16
N GLU A 68 22.30 -11.88 3.83
CA GLU A 68 22.54 -11.17 2.56
C GLU A 68 22.08 -12.07 1.39
N LEU A 69 20.87 -11.83 0.90
CA LEU A 69 20.36 -12.46 -0.31
C LEU A 69 21.16 -11.84 -1.45
N LYS A 70 22.23 -12.53 -1.84
CA LYS A 70 23.26 -12.05 -2.78
C LYS A 70 22.77 -11.67 -4.17
N ASP A 71 21.49 -11.81 -4.47
CA ASP A 71 20.93 -11.42 -5.75
C ASP A 71 19.65 -10.61 -5.55
N PRO A 72 19.60 -9.35 -6.04
CA PRO A 72 18.33 -8.69 -6.30
C PRO A 72 17.59 -9.58 -7.30
N ARG A 73 16.62 -10.35 -6.81
CA ARG A 73 15.72 -11.12 -7.67
C ARG A 73 15.21 -10.17 -8.77
N PRO A 74 15.43 -10.44 -10.07
CA PRO A 74 14.97 -9.57 -11.16
C PRO A 74 13.44 -9.47 -11.30
N HIS A 75 12.70 -10.07 -10.36
CA HIS A 75 11.24 -10.11 -10.30
C HIS A 75 10.66 -9.34 -9.11
N LEU A 76 11.47 -8.61 -8.32
CA LEU A 76 10.90 -7.68 -7.37
C LEU A 76 10.54 -6.40 -8.13
N PRO A 77 9.24 -6.11 -8.38
CA PRO A 77 8.87 -4.83 -8.95
C PRO A 77 9.47 -3.73 -8.05
N PRO A 78 9.95 -2.61 -8.65
CA PRO A 78 10.45 -1.48 -7.87
C PRO A 78 9.42 -1.14 -6.79
N PRO A 79 9.84 -0.68 -5.59
CA PRO A 79 8.95 -0.47 -4.46
C PRO A 79 7.79 0.39 -4.95
N ALA A 80 6.67 -0.27 -5.27
CA ALA A 80 5.52 0.39 -5.80
C ALA A 80 5.16 1.36 -4.70
N LYS A 81 5.16 2.66 -5.00
CA LYS A 81 4.66 3.67 -4.08
C LYS A 81 3.24 3.22 -3.76
N PHE A 82 3.09 2.49 -2.65
CA PHE A 82 1.86 1.84 -2.25
C PHE A 82 1.00 2.94 -1.64
N GLU A 83 0.66 3.93 -2.47
CA GLU A 83 -0.23 5.02 -2.15
C GLU A 83 -1.64 4.44 -2.16
N LEU A 84 -1.94 3.71 -1.08
CA LEU A 84 -3.27 3.20 -0.86
C LEU A 84 -4.20 4.39 -0.61
N SER A 85 -5.00 4.71 -1.63
CA SER A 85 -6.14 5.63 -1.53
C SER A 85 -7.12 5.15 -0.46
N CYS A 86 -7.90 6.06 0.13
CA CYS A 86 -8.89 5.68 1.15
C CYS A 86 -9.84 4.57 0.69
N LYS A 87 -10.25 4.60 -0.60
CA LYS A 87 -11.09 3.56 -1.21
C LYS A 87 -10.36 2.22 -1.27
N SER A 88 -9.11 2.21 -1.77
CA SER A 88 -8.31 0.98 -1.83
C SER A 88 -8.03 0.37 -0.44
N ARG A 89 -7.89 1.21 0.60
CA ARG A 89 -7.76 0.74 1.99
C ARG A 89 -9.03 0.06 2.48
N GLN A 90 -10.19 0.65 2.20
CA GLN A 90 -11.47 0.07 2.56
C GLN A 90 -11.69 -1.27 1.85
N GLU A 91 -11.40 -1.33 0.56
CA GLU A 91 -11.47 -2.59 -0.20
C GLU A 91 -10.51 -3.65 0.35
N LEU A 92 -9.29 -3.27 0.71
CA LEU A 92 -8.32 -4.17 1.34
C LEU A 92 -8.87 -4.73 2.66
N VAL A 93 -9.38 -3.87 3.55
CA VAL A 93 -9.98 -4.30 4.82
C VAL A 93 -11.15 -5.27 4.60
N LEU A 94 -12.01 -5.02 3.62
CA LEU A 94 -13.13 -5.92 3.30
C LEU A 94 -12.64 -7.27 2.75
N LYS A 95 -11.59 -7.29 1.93
CA LYS A 95 -11.00 -8.51 1.39
C LYS A 95 -10.35 -9.35 2.49
N GLU A 96 -9.48 -8.73 3.29
CA GLU A 96 -8.80 -9.39 4.41
C GLU A 96 -9.80 -9.89 5.46
N GLY A 97 -10.83 -9.09 5.77
CA GLY A 97 -11.89 -9.51 6.69
C GLY A 97 -12.64 -10.75 6.21
N LYS A 98 -12.96 -10.83 4.92
CA LYS A 98 -13.58 -12.03 4.33
C LYS A 98 -12.66 -13.24 4.40
N GLN A 99 -11.37 -13.08 4.12
CA GLN A 99 -10.39 -14.17 4.22
C GLN A 99 -10.26 -14.67 5.65
N LEU A 100 -10.17 -13.77 6.63
CA LEU A 100 -10.11 -14.14 8.04
C LEU A 100 -11.36 -14.92 8.46
N MET A 101 -12.56 -14.43 8.12
CA MET A 101 -13.80 -15.14 8.41
C MET A 101 -13.83 -16.53 7.77
N ALA A 102 -13.32 -16.69 6.56
CA ALA A 102 -13.24 -17.99 5.90
C ALA A 102 -12.34 -18.96 6.68
N VAL A 103 -11.21 -18.50 7.23
CA VAL A 103 -10.32 -19.33 8.07
C VAL A 103 -11.00 -19.70 9.39
N LEU A 104 -11.61 -18.73 10.09
CA LEU A 104 -12.27 -18.98 11.38
C LEU A 104 -13.48 -19.92 11.27
N ASN A 105 -14.19 -19.87 10.13
CA ASN A 105 -15.33 -20.75 9.86
C ASN A 105 -14.92 -22.11 9.29
N HIS A 106 -13.63 -22.36 9.05
CA HIS A 106 -13.18 -23.62 8.48
C HIS A 106 -13.18 -24.72 9.54
N PRO A 107 -13.79 -25.90 9.28
CA PRO A 107 -13.95 -26.95 10.29
C PRO A 107 -12.61 -27.45 10.84
N ALA A 108 -11.60 -27.62 9.98
CA ALA A 108 -10.26 -28.03 10.42
C ALA A 108 -9.61 -27.01 11.37
N PHE A 109 -9.88 -25.72 11.19
CA PHE A 109 -9.34 -24.65 12.05
C PHE A 109 -10.08 -24.59 13.39
N GLN A 110 -11.39 -24.89 13.41
CA GLN A 110 -12.18 -24.97 14.64
C GLN A 110 -11.79 -26.17 15.50
N SER A 111 -11.45 -27.31 14.89
CA SER A 111 -11.03 -28.51 15.62
C SER A 111 -9.58 -28.45 16.11
N ASP A 112 -8.65 -28.01 15.26
CA ASP A 112 -7.23 -27.89 15.59
C ASP A 112 -6.61 -26.70 14.81
N PRO A 113 -6.54 -25.52 15.43
CA PRO A 113 -6.04 -24.33 14.75
C PRO A 113 -4.55 -24.46 14.41
N LEU A 114 -3.75 -25.14 15.25
CA LEU A 114 -2.31 -25.29 15.03
C LEU A 114 -2.03 -26.28 13.89
N GLY A 115 -2.72 -27.42 13.88
CA GLY A 115 -2.63 -28.40 12.80
C GLY A 115 -3.10 -27.84 11.46
N ALA A 116 -4.21 -27.10 11.44
CA ALA A 116 -4.73 -26.47 10.22
C ALA A 116 -3.76 -25.43 9.64
N ILE A 117 -3.14 -24.60 10.49
CA ILE A 117 -2.10 -23.65 10.06
C ILE A 117 -0.90 -24.41 9.50
N HIS A 118 -0.43 -25.44 10.20
CA HIS A 118 0.71 -26.25 9.76
C HIS A 118 0.46 -26.87 8.38
N GLN A 119 -0.70 -27.50 8.20
CA GLN A 119 -1.10 -28.09 6.92
C GLN A 119 -1.18 -27.02 5.82
N HIS A 120 -1.80 -25.88 6.10
CA HIS A 120 -1.89 -24.77 5.15
C HIS A 120 -0.51 -24.30 4.71
N LEU A 121 0.42 -24.12 5.66
CA LEU A 121 1.80 -23.72 5.37
C LEU A 121 2.53 -24.78 4.52
N GLN A 122 2.35 -26.07 4.81
CA GLN A 122 2.93 -27.14 3.98
C GLN A 122 2.38 -27.15 2.55
N CYS A 123 1.08 -26.89 2.37
CA CYS A 123 0.46 -26.90 1.05
C CYS A 123 0.75 -25.63 0.22
N THR A 124 0.92 -24.48 0.88
CA THR A 124 1.15 -23.18 0.20
C THR A 124 2.62 -22.82 0.03
N GLN A 125 3.53 -23.58 0.65
CA GLN A 125 4.95 -23.42 0.39
C GLN A 125 5.25 -23.73 -1.09
N PRO A 126 5.98 -22.86 -1.79
CA PRO A 126 6.43 -23.16 -3.13
C PRO A 126 7.27 -24.43 -3.10
N ALA A 127 7.02 -25.35 -4.02
CA ALA A 127 7.78 -26.58 -4.11
C ALA A 127 9.27 -26.23 -4.23
N ILE A 128 10.05 -26.61 -3.22
CA ILE A 128 11.51 -26.56 -3.32
C ILE A 128 11.85 -27.47 -4.49
N GLU A 129 12.38 -26.88 -5.57
CA GLU A 129 12.91 -27.63 -6.72
C GLU A 129 14.05 -28.53 -6.24
N LYS A 130 13.71 -29.72 -5.74
CA LYS A 130 14.68 -30.80 -5.64
C LYS A 130 14.97 -31.22 -7.08
N LYS A 131 16.10 -30.76 -7.59
CA LYS A 131 16.72 -31.28 -8.83
C LYS A 131 16.51 -32.80 -8.85
N PRO A 132 15.91 -33.37 -9.91
CA PRO A 132 15.68 -34.81 -9.95
C PRO A 132 17.05 -35.50 -9.90
N LEU A 133 17.32 -36.21 -8.80
CA LEU A 133 18.36 -37.22 -8.79
C LEU A 133 17.96 -38.24 -9.85
N LYS A 134 18.70 -38.24 -10.97
CA LYS A 134 18.59 -39.24 -12.03
C LYS A 134 18.82 -40.62 -11.39
N ASN A 135 17.74 -41.33 -11.09
CA ASN A 135 17.81 -42.74 -10.75
C ASN A 135 18.32 -43.48 -11.99
N ARG A 136 19.56 -44.00 -11.90
CA ARG A 136 20.12 -44.92 -12.89
C ARG A 136 19.28 -46.19 -12.87
N ILE A 137 18.42 -46.36 -13.88
CA ILE A 137 17.84 -47.65 -14.21
C ILE A 137 19.00 -48.52 -14.71
N GLN A 138 19.43 -49.51 -13.91
CA GLN A 138 20.28 -50.58 -14.40
C GLN A 138 19.41 -51.49 -15.27
N GLU A 139 19.56 -51.40 -16.59
CA GLU A 139 18.89 -52.27 -17.54
C GLU A 139 19.39 -53.72 -17.39
N GLY A 140 18.48 -54.59 -16.95
CA GLY A 140 18.65 -56.03 -16.90
C GLY A 140 18.69 -56.64 -18.30
N LYS A 141 19.83 -57.27 -18.61
CA LYS A 141 20.11 -58.34 -19.58
C LYS A 141 18.98 -58.77 -20.53
N LYS A 142 19.17 -58.49 -21.82
CA LYS A 142 18.47 -59.08 -22.97
C LYS A 142 18.54 -60.61 -22.96
N LYS A 143 17.39 -61.31 -22.98
CA LYS A 143 17.28 -62.68 -23.50
C LYS A 143 16.32 -62.73 -24.69
N LYS A 144 16.79 -63.37 -25.75
CA LYS A 144 16.26 -63.35 -27.12
C LYS A 144 15.26 -64.50 -27.32
N ARG A 145 14.08 -64.15 -27.88
CA ARG A 145 13.21 -64.90 -28.82
C ARG A 145 12.64 -66.29 -28.45
N LYS A 146 11.33 -66.44 -28.64
CA LYS A 146 10.74 -67.25 -29.74
C LYS A 146 9.30 -66.79 -30.05
N LYS A 147 8.95 -66.90 -31.34
CA LYS A 147 7.70 -66.48 -31.98
C LYS A 147 6.86 -67.71 -32.31
N SER A 148 5.56 -67.69 -32.04
CA SER A 148 4.56 -68.56 -32.66
C SER A 148 3.20 -67.84 -32.71
N LYS A 149 2.44 -68.15 -33.76
CA LYS A 149 1.32 -67.41 -34.37
C LYS A 149 -0.04 -67.81 -33.79
N SER A 150 -1.04 -66.91 -33.96
CA SER A 150 -2.51 -67.07 -34.11
C SER A 150 -3.25 -67.96 -33.09
N SER A 151 -4.43 -67.62 -32.54
CA SER A 151 -5.63 -67.01 -33.11
C SER A 151 -6.56 -66.49 -31.98
N ALA A 152 -7.45 -65.53 -32.27
CA ALA A 152 -8.63 -65.22 -31.45
C ALA A 152 -9.73 -66.30 -31.65
N PRO A 153 -10.88 -66.35 -30.91
CA PRO A 153 -11.44 -65.42 -29.91
C PRO A 153 -12.04 -66.07 -28.61
N ARG A 154 -12.48 -65.20 -27.66
CA ARG A 154 -13.50 -65.24 -26.54
C ARG A 154 -14.32 -66.55 -26.25
N PRO A 155 -15.14 -66.66 -25.17
CA PRO A 155 -15.18 -66.09 -23.79
C PRO A 155 -15.38 -67.23 -22.72
N MET A 156 -15.63 -66.90 -21.43
CA MET A 156 -16.67 -67.49 -20.53
C MET A 156 -16.41 -67.12 -19.06
N ASP A 157 -17.45 -66.59 -18.41
CA ASP A 157 -17.59 -66.28 -16.98
C ASP A 157 -17.71 -67.55 -16.11
N ALA A 158 -17.14 -67.50 -14.89
CA ALA A 158 -17.64 -68.02 -13.61
C ALA A 158 -16.50 -68.04 -12.57
#